data_AF-A0A6N6SRK5-F1
#
_entry.id   AF-A0A6N6SRK5-F1
#
_cell.length_a   1.000
_cell.length_b   1.000
_cell.length_c   1.000
_cell.angle_alpha   90.00
_cell.angle_beta   90.00
_cell.angle_gamma   90.00
#
_symmetry.space_group_name_H-M   'P 1'
#
loop_
_entity.id
_entity.type
_entity.pdbx_description
1 polymer ?
#
loop_
_entity_poly.entity_id
_entity_poly.type
_entity_poly.pdbx_seq_one_letter_code
_entity_poly.pdbx_strand_id
1 'polypeptide(L)'
;MMRILSHPMFRLLAVNLAGGVALAVLLVGVLLATDAHGLRSLIMQDGSPIAAIALLLGGFIVTFASVMMGTAIMGIGRRQD
;
A
#
# COMPACT_ATOMS: atom_id res chain seq x y z
N MET A 1 -12.31 -23.94 4.68
CA MET A 1 -11.94 -22.50 4.53
C MET A 1 -11.24 -22.18 3.19
N MET A 2 -11.24 -23.06 2.17
CA MET A 2 -10.37 -22.92 0.97
C MET A 2 -11.10 -22.60 -0.35
N ARG A 3 -12.40 -22.24 -0.33
CA ARG A 3 -13.23 -22.05 -1.56
C ARG A 3 -13.38 -20.60 -2.04
N ILE A 4 -12.77 -19.63 -1.36
CA ILE A 4 -12.88 -18.20 -1.70
C ILE A 4 -11.74 -17.75 -2.64
N LEU A 5 -10.59 -18.44 -2.58
CA LEU A 5 -9.40 -18.14 -3.40
C LEU A 5 -9.57 -18.42 -4.89
N SER A 6 -10.57 -19.23 -5.28
CA SER A 6 -10.82 -19.61 -6.67
C SER A 6 -11.75 -18.66 -7.42
N HIS A 7 -12.32 -17.64 -6.75
CA HIS A 7 -13.19 -16.68 -7.42
C HIS A 7 -12.33 -15.65 -8.18
N PRO A 8 -12.56 -15.40 -9.49
CA PRO A 8 -11.77 -14.47 -10.29
C PRO A 8 -11.71 -13.05 -9.71
N MET A 9 -12.72 -12.67 -8.93
CA MET A 9 -12.79 -11.41 -8.17
C MET A 9 -11.71 -11.29 -7.08
N PHE A 10 -11.47 -12.36 -6.32
CA PHE A 10 -10.50 -12.35 -5.23
C PHE A 10 -9.06 -12.25 -5.77
N ARG A 11 -8.80 -12.90 -6.92
CA ARG A 11 -7.52 -12.81 -7.61
C ARG A 11 -7.26 -11.40 -8.15
N LEU A 12 -8.27 -10.74 -8.70
CA LEU A 12 -8.17 -9.32 -9.11
C LEU A 12 -7.89 -8.40 -7.92
N LEU A 13 -8.57 -8.61 -6.79
CA LEU A 13 -8.40 -7.80 -5.60
C LEU A 13 -7.00 -7.99 -4.97
N ALA A 14 -6.50 -9.23 -4.92
CA ALA A 14 -5.17 -9.54 -4.41
C ALA A 14 -4.04 -8.91 -5.24
N VAL A 15 -4.17 -8.90 -6.58
CA VAL A 15 -3.17 -8.28 -7.47
C VAL A 15 -3.17 -6.76 -7.31
N ASN A 16 -4.34 -6.12 -7.21
CA ASN A 16 -4.43 -4.68 -7.00
C ASN A 16 -3.96 -4.26 -5.60
N LEU A 17 -4.22 -5.09 -4.58
CA LEU A 17 -3.66 -4.91 -3.25
C LEU A 17 -2.13 -4.96 -3.28
N ALA A 18 -1.55 -5.95 -3.96
CA ALA A 18 -0.12 -6.07 -4.13
C ALA A 18 0.48 -4.85 -4.85
N GLY A 19 -0.22 -4.31 -5.85
CA GLY A 19 0.16 -3.05 -6.50
C GLY A 19 0.17 -1.86 -5.55
N GLY A 20 -0.88 -1.70 -4.73
CA GLY A 20 -0.95 -0.65 -3.71
C GLY A 20 0.14 -0.76 -2.65
N VAL A 21 0.44 -1.98 -2.18
CA VAL A 21 1.54 -2.25 -1.23
C VAL A 21 2.89 -1.95 -1.86
N ALA A 22 3.13 -2.39 -3.10
CA ALA A 22 4.39 -2.13 -3.81
C ALA A 22 4.63 -0.63 -3.98
N LEU A 23 3.59 0.13 -4.36
CA LEU A 23 3.65 1.59 -4.46
C LEU A 23 3.95 2.25 -3.10
N ALA A 24 3.31 1.79 -2.02
CA ALA A 24 3.55 2.29 -0.68
C ALA A 24 5.01 2.08 -0.24
N VAL A 25 5.54 0.87 -0.44
CA VAL A 25 6.94 0.54 -0.11
C VAL A 25 7.91 1.40 -0.92
N LEU A 26 7.67 1.55 -2.22
CA LEU A 26 8.51 2.36 -3.10
C LEU A 26 8.50 3.83 -2.65
N LEU A 27 7.32 4.40 -2.38
CA LEU A 27 7.20 5.79 -1.92
C LEU A 27 7.89 6.03 -0.58
N VAL A 28 7.67 5.16 0.41
CA VAL A 28 8.35 5.27 1.71
C VAL A 28 9.85 5.15 1.55
N GLY A 29 10.32 4.20 0.73
CA GLY A 29 11.74 4.07 0.40
C GLY A 29 12.32 5.33 -0.22
N VAL A 30 11.64 5.94 -1.19
CA VAL A 30 12.04 7.21 -1.81
C VAL A 30 12.07 8.35 -0.80
N LEU A 31 11.04 8.49 0.04
CA LEU A 31 10.97 9.53 1.08
C LEU A 31 12.13 9.44 2.09
N LEU A 32 12.47 8.22 2.52
CA LEU A 32 13.59 7.99 3.44
C LEU A 32 14.94 8.18 2.76
N ALA A 33 15.08 7.74 1.50
CA ALA A 33 16.32 7.90 0.74
C ALA A 33 16.64 9.37 0.44
N THR A 34 15.61 10.15 0.10
CA THR A 34 15.73 11.58 -0.22
C THR A 34 15.83 12.48 1.01
N ASP A 35 15.63 11.93 2.21
CA ASP A 35 15.48 12.71 3.44
C ASP A 35 14.47 13.86 3.28
N ALA A 36 13.32 13.54 2.69
CA ALA A 36 12.34 14.55 2.33
C ALA A 36 11.97 15.39 3.57
N HIS A 37 12.29 16.68 3.55
CA HIS A 37 12.09 17.60 4.69
C HIS A 37 12.74 17.13 6.01
N GLY A 38 13.85 16.38 5.94
CA GLY A 38 14.51 15.84 7.12
C GLY A 38 13.79 14.65 7.74
N LEU A 39 12.82 14.03 7.05
CA LEU A 39 12.01 12.93 7.58
C LEU A 39 12.86 11.75 8.07
N ARG A 40 13.90 11.36 7.35
CA ARG A 40 14.78 10.27 7.79
C ARG A 40 15.52 10.68 9.06
N SER A 41 15.96 11.94 9.09
CA SER A 41 16.72 12.51 10.21
C SER A 41 15.85 12.67 11.44
N LEU A 42 14.56 12.98 11.28
CA LEU A 42 13.53 13.02 12.33
C LEU A 42 13.27 11.62 12.89
N ILE A 43 13.05 10.63 12.02
CA ILE A 43 12.78 9.25 12.42
C ILE A 43 13.97 8.65 13.18
N MET A 44 15.20 8.96 12.78
CA MET A 44 16.41 8.48 13.44
C MET A 44 16.69 9.18 14.78
N GLN A 45 16.18 10.39 14.98
CA GLN A 45 16.25 11.11 16.27
C GLN A 45 15.18 10.67 17.26
N ASP A 46 14.16 9.94 16.80
CA ASP A 46 13.08 9.46 17.64
C ASP A 46 13.54 8.28 18.50
N GLY A 47 12.96 8.14 19.70
CA GLY A 47 13.29 7.05 20.63
C GLY A 47 12.81 5.68 20.15
N SER A 48 11.91 5.64 19.16
CA SER A 48 11.38 4.41 18.57
C SER A 48 11.30 4.47 17.03
N PRO A 49 12.44 4.48 16.32
CA PRO A 49 12.47 4.65 14.86
C PRO A 49 11.66 3.58 14.11
N ILE A 50 11.65 2.35 14.64
CA ILE A 50 10.92 1.22 14.05
C ILE A 50 9.40 1.48 14.08
N ALA A 51 8.88 2.04 15.18
CA ALA A 51 7.46 2.36 15.30
C ALA A 51 7.07 3.46 14.31
N ALA A 52 7.89 4.50 14.16
CA ALA A 52 7.66 5.57 13.19
C ALA A 52 7.64 5.04 11.75
N ILE A 53 8.59 4.17 11.39
CA ILE A 53 8.62 3.52 10.06
C ILE A 53 7.38 2.64 9.85
N ALA A 54 7.00 1.85 10.86
CA ALA A 54 5.83 0.98 10.79
C ALA A 54 4.52 1.77 10.61
N LEU A 55 4.36 2.89 11.33
CA LEU A 55 3.20 3.76 11.20
C LEU A 55 3.17 4.47 9.84
N LEU A 56 4.31 4.99 9.38
CA LEU A 56 4.43 5.63 8.07
C LEU A 56 4.09 4.66 6.93
N LEU A 57 4.73 3.49 6.94
CA LEU A 57 4.50 2.45 5.94
C LEU A 57 3.07 1.90 6.03
N GLY A 58 2.56 1.65 7.24
CA GLY A 58 1.20 1.19 7.46
C GLY A 58 0.17 2.18 6.92
N GLY A 59 0.33 3.47 7.18
CA GLY A 59 -0.54 4.53 6.65
C GLY A 59 -0.57 4.54 5.11
N PHE A 60 0.61 4.54 4.48
CA PHE A 60 0.71 4.51 3.02
C PHE A 60 0.14 3.22 2.42
N ILE A 61 0.39 2.06 3.04
CA ILE A 61 -0.19 0.79 2.62
C ILE A 61 -1.71 0.88 2.63
N VAL A 62 -2.32 1.32 3.75
CA VAL A 62 -3.78 1.44 3.86
C VAL A 62 -4.33 2.37 2.78
N THR A 63 -3.72 3.55 2.59
CA THR A 63 -4.17 4.51 1.57
C THR A 63 -4.11 3.94 0.16
N PHE A 64 -2.95 3.45 -0.29
CA PHE A 64 -2.79 2.98 -1.67
C PHE A 64 -3.50 1.66 -1.93
N ALA A 65 -3.51 0.73 -0.97
CA ALA A 65 -4.27 -0.50 -1.06
C ALA A 65 -5.77 -0.22 -1.27
N SER A 66 -6.35 0.68 -0.48
CA SER A 66 -7.77 1.04 -0.60
C SER A 66 -8.10 1.67 -1.94
N VAL A 67 -7.25 2.58 -2.44
CA VAL A 67 -7.45 3.19 -3.77
C VAL A 67 -7.37 2.14 -4.88
N MET A 68 -6.37 1.26 -4.84
CA MET A 68 -6.22 0.21 -5.86
C MET A 68 -7.35 -0.82 -5.84
N MET A 69 -7.84 -1.18 -4.66
CA MET A 69 -9.04 -2.03 -4.54
C MET A 69 -10.29 -1.32 -5.08
N GLY A 70 -10.51 -0.06 -4.72
CA GLY A 70 -11.67 0.72 -5.18
C GLY A 70 -11.69 0.91 -6.70
N THR A 71 -10.54 1.23 -7.29
CA THR A 71 -10.40 1.36 -8.75
C THR A 71 -10.62 0.04 -9.48
N ALA A 72 -10.15 -1.08 -8.91
CA ALA A 72 -10.42 -2.42 -9.46
C ALA A 72 -11.92 -2.74 -9.47
N ILE A 73 -12.63 -2.46 -8.37
CA ILE A 73 -14.08 -2.68 -8.26
C ILE A 73 -14.85 -1.82 -9.28
N MET A 74 -14.54 -0.53 -9.39
CA MET A 74 -15.16 0.35 -10.39
C MET A 74 -14.84 -0.09 -11.83
N GLY A 75 -13.65 -0.67 -12.06
CA GLY A 75 -13.24 -1.22 -13.36
C GLY A 75 -13.97 -2.50 -13.76
N ILE A 76 -14.44 -3.29 -12.80
CA ILE A 76 -15.23 -4.50 -13.07
C ILE A 76 -16.57 -4.16 -13.74
N GLY A 77 -17.23 -3.09 -13.30
CA GLY A 77 -18.50 -2.64 -13.90
C GLY A 77 -18.37 -2.25 -15.38
N ARG A 78 -17.21 -1.74 -15.80
CA ARG A 78 -16.95 -1.31 -17.19
C ARG A 78 -16.58 -2.45 -18.16
N ARG A 79 -16.31 -3.65 -17.66
CA ARG A 79 -15.89 -4.81 -18.49
C ARG A 79 -17.06 -5.76 -18.82
N GLN A 80 -18.25 -5.49 -18.29
CA GLN A 80 -19.45 -6.31 -18.48
C GLN A 80 -20.40 -5.76 -19.55
N ASP A 81 -20.03 -4.65 -20.18
CA ASP A 81 -20.67 -4.05 -21.37
C ASP A 81 -19.83 -4.38 -22.62
#